data_AF-A0A352KPX3-F1
#
_entry.id   AF-A0A352KPX3-F1
#
_cell.length_a   1.000
_cell.length_b   1.000
_cell.length_c   1.000
_cell.angle_alpha   90.00
_cell.angle_beta   90.00
_cell.angle_gamma   90.00
#
_symmetry.space_group_name_H-M   'P 1'
#
loop_
_entity.id
_entity.type
_entity.pdbx_description
1 polymer ?
#
loop_
_entity_poly.entity_id
_entity_poly.type
_entity_poly.pdbx_seq_one_letter_code
_entity_poly.pdbx_strand_id
1 'polypeptide(L)' 'MLVFKIVDGNKKPVKKAKVTVHIHEGGNASALTDRSGFVAVPVTGGTFGTVTVNGNQVYDGNVRELDELVLP' A
#
# COMPACT_ATOMS: atom_id res chain seq x y z
N MET A 1 -8.89 -0.42 -8.23
CA MET A 1 -8.55 -1.08 -6.95
C MET A 1 -7.13 -1.57 -7.06
N LEU A 2 -6.28 -1.20 -6.11
CA LEU A 2 -4.93 -1.73 -5.96
C LEU A 2 -4.95 -2.78 -4.86
N VAL A 3 -4.31 -3.92 -5.11
CA VAL A 3 -4.23 -5.02 -4.16
C VAL A 3 -2.78 -5.43 -4.05
N PHE A 4 -2.23 -5.41 -2.84
CA PHE A 4 -0.86 -5.80 -2.57
C PHE A 4 -0.72 -6.28 -1.13
N LYS A 5 0.42 -6.90 -0.82
CA LYS A 5 0.74 -7.43 0.49
C LYS A 5 1.76 -6.55 1.21
N ILE A 6 1.64 -6.43 2.53
CA ILE A 6 2.62 -5.74 3.38
C ILE A 6 3.25 -6.76 4.32
N VAL A 7 4.58 -6.80 4.33
CA VAL A 7 5.39 -7.65 5.21
C VAL A 7 6.42 -6.83 5.97
N ASP A 8 6.89 -7.33 7.11
CA ASP A 8 8.02 -6.77 7.85
C ASP A 8 9.37 -7.27 7.28
N GLY A 9 10.48 -6.77 7.81
CA GLY A 9 11.83 -7.22 7.41
C GLY A 9 12.10 -8.72 7.62
N ASN A 10 11.28 -9.44 8.40
CA ASN A 10 11.35 -10.89 8.57
C ASN A 10 10.39 -11.65 7.63
N LYS A 11 9.80 -10.97 6.64
CA LYS A 11 8.78 -11.49 5.72
C LYS A 11 7.50 -11.95 6.41
N LYS A 12 7.22 -11.46 7.63
CA LYS A 12 5.97 -11.75 8.33
C LYS A 12 4.90 -10.73 7.92
N PRO A 13 3.64 -11.15 7.76
CA PRO A 13 2.57 -10.26 7.35
C PRO A 13 2.27 -9.19 8.41
N VAL A 14 2.13 -7.94 7.96
CA VAL A 14 1.78 -6.81 8.84
C VAL A 14 0.27 -6.64 8.83
N LYS A 15 -0.38 -7.02 9.93
CA LYS A 15 -1.85 -6.97 10.09
C LYS A 15 -2.34 -5.65 10.66
N LYS A 16 -3.58 -5.24 10.31
CA LYS A 16 -4.25 -4.02 10.80
C LYS A 16 -3.46 -2.72 10.56
N ALA A 17 -2.54 -2.71 9.59
CA ALA A 17 -1.82 -1.50 9.21
C ALA A 17 -2.74 -0.60 8.40
N LYS A 18 -2.78 0.69 8.72
CA LYS A 18 -3.47 1.70 7.91
C LYS A 18 -2.61 2.05 6.72
N VAL A 19 -3.10 1.70 5.54
CA VAL A 19 -2.47 1.99 4.26
C VAL A 19 -3.20 3.14 3.61
N THR A 20 -2.47 4.14 3.15
CA THR A 20 -2.99 5.22 2.32
C THR A 20 -2.20 5.22 1.02
N VAL A 21 -2.90 5.18 -0.10
CA VAL A 21 -2.32 5.36 -1.43
C VAL A 21 -2.76 6.71 -1.96
N HIS A 22 -1.80 7.49 -2.46
CA HIS A 22 -2.05 8.74 -3.16
C HIS A 22 -1.49 8.64 -4.58
N ILE A 23 -2.36 8.74 -5.58
CA ILE A 23 -1.96 8.75 -6.99
C ILE A 23 -1.69 10.20 -7.40
N HIS A 24 -0.53 10.50 -7.99
CA HIS A 24 -0.12 11.87 -8.34
C HIS A 24 -1.14 12.59 -9.24
N GLU A 25 -1.64 11.90 -10.26
CA GLU A 25 -2.64 12.41 -11.22
C GLU A 25 -4.02 11.78 -10.97
N GLY A 26 -4.33 11.42 -9.72
CA GLY A 26 -5.51 10.64 -9.41
C GLY A 26 -6.07 10.90 -8.02
N GLY A 27 -6.79 9.90 -7.51
CA GLY A 27 -7.39 9.96 -6.19
C GLY A 27 -6.44 9.52 -5.07
N ASN A 28 -6.90 9.70 -3.84
CA ASN A 28 -6.35 9.06 -2.67
C ASN A 28 -7.38 8.14 -2.02
N ALA A 29 -6.92 7.03 -1.43
CA ALA A 29 -7.78 6.17 -0.64
C ALA A 29 -6.98 5.45 0.44
N SER A 30 -7.68 4.99 1.48
CA SER A 30 -7.09 4.23 2.57
C SER A 30 -7.84 2.92 2.83
N ALA A 31 -7.11 1.92 3.31
CA ALA A 31 -7.65 0.65 3.77
C ALA A 31 -6.77 0.05 4.89
N LEU A 32 -7.30 -0.96 5.58
CA LEU A 32 -6.54 -1.72 6.58
C LEU A 32 -6.05 -3.03 5.97
N THR A 33 -4.85 -3.46 6.34
CA THR A 33 -4.40 -4.82 6.02
C THR A 33 -5.17 -5.87 6.83
N ASP A 34 -5.42 -7.02 6.20
CA ASP A 34 -6.03 -8.18 6.84
C ASP A 34 -5.02 -8.97 7.72
N ARG A 35 -5.42 -10.15 8.23
CA ARG A 35 -4.55 -11.00 9.06
C ARG A 35 -3.34 -11.58 8.29
N SER A 36 -3.44 -11.66 6.97
CA SER A 36 -2.43 -12.19 6.06
C SER A 36 -1.55 -11.09 5.45
N GLY A 37 -1.78 -9.82 5.84
CA GLY A 37 -1.03 -8.66 5.36
C GLY A 37 -1.52 -8.10 4.03
N PHE A 38 -2.60 -8.63 3.46
CA PHE A 38 -3.16 -8.10 2.22
C PHE A 38 -4.00 -6.86 2.46
N VAL A 39 -3.93 -5.91 1.54
CA VAL A 39 -4.76 -4.72 1.51
C VAL A 39 -5.38 -4.54 0.13
N ALA A 40 -6.66 -4.16 0.09
CA ALA A 40 -7.35 -3.77 -1.12
C ALA A 40 -7.75 -2.29 -1.00
N VAL A 41 -7.04 -1.42 -1.71
CA VAL A 41 -7.24 0.03 -1.67
C VAL A 41 -8.14 0.45 -2.84
N PRO A 42 -9.32 1.05 -2.59
CA PRO A 42 -10.28 1.41 -3.63
C PRO A 42 -9.89 2.71 -4.36
N VAL A 43 -8.62 2.83 -4.75
CA VAL A 43 -8.12 3.97 -5.54
C VAL A 43 -8.25 3.66 -7.04
N THR A 44 -8.46 4.72 -7.81
CA THR A 44 -8.57 4.70 -9.27
C THR A 44 -7.77 5.86 -9.87
N GLY A 45 -7.44 5.73 -11.16
CA GLY A 45 -6.60 6.70 -11.87
C GLY A 45 -5.09 6.42 -11.72
N GLY A 46 -4.33 6.91 -12.69
CA GLY A 46 -2.87 6.95 -12.72
C GLY A 46 -2.11 5.61 -12.59
N THR A 47 -0.79 5.76 -12.72
CA THR A 47 0.21 4.68 -12.57
C THR A 47 1.21 5.00 -11.46
N PHE A 48 1.51 6.29 -11.24
CA PHE A 48 2.49 6.73 -10.25
C PHE A 48 1.83 7.31 -9.00
N GLY A 49 2.44 7.06 -7.85
CA GLY A 49 1.97 7.56 -6.58
C GLY A 49 2.81 7.12 -5.39
N THR A 50 2.37 7.56 -4.21
CA THR A 50 3.00 7.25 -2.94
C THR A 50 2.14 6.30 -2.11
N VAL A 51 2.81 5.47 -1.31
CA VAL A 51 2.16 4.61 -0.31
C VAL A 51 2.67 4.98 1.07
N THR A 52 1.73 5.23 1.96
CA THR A 52 1.96 5.55 3.37
C THR A 52 1.37 4.44 4.22
N VAL A 53 2.17 3.88 5.13
CA VAL A 53 1.76 2.82 6.05
C VAL A 53 1.91 3.34 7.48
N ASN A 54 0.81 3.34 8.24
CA ASN A 54 0.74 3.90 9.60
C ASN A 54 1.29 5.33 9.73
N GLY A 55 1.13 6.14 8.68
CA GLY A 55 1.62 7.53 8.63
C GLY A 55 3.03 7.70 8.08
N ASN A 56 3.78 6.63 7.86
CA ASN A 56 5.12 6.69 7.27
C ASN A 56 5.05 6.43 5.77
N GLN A 57 5.58 7.32 4.95
CA GLN A 57 5.76 7.06 3.52
C GLN A 57 6.82 5.97 3.34
N VAL A 58 6.46 4.90 2.65
CA VAL A 58 7.30 3.70 2.49
C VAL A 58 7.56 3.35 1.03
N TYR A 59 6.85 4.01 0.10
CA TYR A 59 7.02 3.81 -1.33
C TYR A 59 6.64 5.08 -2.09
N ASP A 60 7.35 5.33 -3.18
CA ASP A 60 7.08 6.36 -4.19
C ASP A 60 7.50 5.80 -5.55
N GLY A 61 6.55 5.65 -6.48
CA GLY A 61 6.83 5.04 -7.78
C GLY A 61 5.59 4.50 -8.50
N ASN A 62 5.80 3.49 -9.34
CA ASN A 62 4.75 2.84 -10.11
C ASN A 62 3.92 1.90 -9.23
N VAL A 63 2.76 2.36 -8.77
CA VAL A 63 1.89 1.59 -7.88
C VAL A 63 1.11 0.47 -8.58
N ARG A 64 1.20 0.34 -9.90
CA ARG A 64 0.59 -0.78 -10.65
C ARG A 64 1.46 -2.03 -10.66
N GLU A 65 2.73 -1.90 -10.33
CA GLU A 65 3.70 -2.99 -10.21
C GLU A 65 3.93 -3.42 -8.74
N LEU A 66 3.12 -2.89 -7.83
CA LEU A 66 3.17 -3.21 -6.41
C LEU A 66 2.42 -4.52 -6.14
N ASP A 67 3.17 -5.61 -5.94
CA ASP A 67 2.65 -6.90 -5.47
C ASP A 67 2.87 -7.09 -3.96
N GLU A 68 4.06 -6.74 -3.48
CA GLU A 68 4.47 -6.84 -2.07
C GLU A 68 5.32 -5.62 -1.68
N LEU A 69 5.10 -5.13 -0.46
CA LEU A 69 5.85 -4.03 0.14
C LEU A 69 6.46 -4.48 1.47
N VAL A 70 7.78 -4.35 1.56
CA VAL A 70 8.55 -4.69 2.77
C VAL A 70 8.76 -3.41 3.57
N LEU A 71 8.26 -3.39 4.80
CA LEU A 71 8.54 -2.29 5.72
C LEU A 71 9.97 -2.40 6.26
N PRO A 72 10.69 -1.26 6.36
CA PRO A 72 12.01 -1.22 6.98
C PRO A 72 11.99 -1.61 8.46
#